data_AF-A0A520DCC1-F1
#
_entry.id   AF-A0A520DCC1-F1
#
_cell.length_a   1.000
_cell.length_b   1.000
_cell.length_c   1.000
_cell.angle_alpha   90.00
_cell.angle_beta   90.00
_cell.angle_gamma   90.00
#
_symmetry.space_group_name_H-M   'P 1'
#
loop_
_entity.id
_entity.type
_entity.pdbx_description
1 polymer ?
#
loop_
_entity_poly.entity_id
_entity_poly.type
_entity_poly.pdbx_seq_one_letter_code
_entity_poly.pdbx_strand_id
1 'polypeptide(L)'
;IEEVETLLNNGVSKEMLIFYGLEYKFIVSYLSGELSFDDLKLRLGTAICQFAKRQNTFFRKMEKDGVKINWLDAAQSNNLLKQQIVEKVLNW
;
A
#
# COMPACT_ATOMS: atom_id res chain seq x y z
N ILE A 1 8.18 -8.47 -9.41
CA ILE A 1 8.68 -9.84 -9.19
C ILE A 1 10.20 -9.82 -9.12
N GLU A 2 10.88 -9.27 -10.13
CA GLU A 2 12.36 -9.15 -10.21
C GLU A 2 13.03 -8.57 -8.94
N GLU A 3 12.44 -7.54 -8.32
CA GLU A 3 12.94 -6.98 -7.06
C GLU A 3 13.01 -8.05 -5.95
N VAL A 4 11.96 -8.85 -5.80
CA VAL A 4 11.86 -9.89 -4.77
C VAL A 4 12.81 -11.04 -5.05
N GLU A 5 12.96 -11.43 -6.32
CA GLU A 5 13.98 -12.42 -6.73
C GLU A 5 15.39 -11.94 -6.39
N THR A 6 15.69 -10.67 -6.68
CA THR A 6 16.99 -10.08 -6.37
C THR A 6 17.26 -10.08 -4.86
N LEU A 7 16.27 -9.72 -4.05
CA LEU A 7 16.39 -9.75 -2.58
C LEU A 7 16.63 -11.16 -2.05
N LEU A 8 15.92 -12.16 -2.57
CA LEU A 8 16.13 -13.57 -2.21
C LEU A 8 17.53 -14.06 -2.60
N ASN A 9 17.99 -13.72 -3.81
CA ASN A 9 19.33 -14.07 -4.29
C ASN A 9 20.44 -13.39 -3.48
N ASN A 10 20.17 -12.20 -2.94
CA ASN A 10 21.07 -11.47 -2.04
C ASN A 10 21.05 -12.00 -0.59
N GLY A 11 20.31 -13.08 -0.32
CA GLY A 11 20.28 -13.77 0.98
C GLY A 11 19.24 -13.25 1.97
N VAL A 12 18.30 -12.39 1.55
CA VAL A 12 17.16 -12.02 2.39
C VAL A 12 16.25 -13.23 2.57
N SER A 13 15.87 -13.54 3.81
CA SER A 13 15.01 -14.69 4.09
C SER A 13 13.57 -14.46 3.66
N LYS A 14 12.88 -15.54 3.27
CA LYS A 14 11.47 -15.50 2.87
C LYS A 14 10.59 -14.98 4.01
N GLU A 15 10.90 -15.39 5.24
CA GLU A 15 10.19 -15.01 6.46
C GLU A 15 10.25 -13.49 6.66
N MET A 16 11.41 -12.89 6.41
CA MET A 16 11.61 -11.45 6.53
C MET A 16 10.81 -10.68 5.47
N LEU A 17 10.79 -11.16 4.23
CA LEU A 17 9.97 -10.57 3.15
C LEU A 17 8.48 -10.68 3.44
N ILE A 18 8.02 -11.84 3.92
CA ILE A 18 6.62 -12.06 4.32
C ILE A 18 6.22 -11.12 5.47
N PHE A 19 7.13 -10.87 6.40
CA PHE A 19 6.92 -9.93 7.50
C PHE A 19 6.83 -8.48 7.02
N TYR A 20 7.63 -8.07 6.03
CA TYR A 20 7.69 -6.68 5.57
C TYR A 20 6.41 -6.18 4.91
N GLY A 21 5.67 -7.03 4.19
CA GLY A 21 4.51 -6.53 3.49
C GLY A 21 3.66 -7.54 2.76
N LEU A 22 2.45 -7.08 2.46
CA LEU A 22 1.44 -7.82 1.73
C LEU A 22 1.94 -8.29 0.37
N GLU A 23 2.48 -7.37 -0.43
CA GLU A 23 2.96 -7.66 -1.78
C GLU A 23 4.12 -8.67 -1.75
N TYR A 24 5.12 -8.45 -0.90
CA TYR A 24 6.25 -9.37 -0.73
C TYR A 24 5.78 -10.78 -0.39
N LYS A 25 4.84 -10.95 0.54
CA LYS A 25 4.27 -12.26 0.88
C LYS A 25 3.70 -12.98 -0.36
N PHE A 26 2.90 -12.28 -1.16
CA PHE A 26 2.28 -12.87 -2.34
C PHE A 26 3.30 -13.23 -3.42
N ILE A 27 4.29 -12.37 -3.66
CA ILE A 27 5.35 -12.62 -4.64
C ILE A 27 6.25 -13.78 -4.18
N VAL A 28 6.57 -13.87 -2.88
CA VAL A 28 7.34 -15.01 -2.32
C VAL A 28 6.58 -16.33 -2.49
N SER A 29 5.26 -16.37 -2.27
CA SER A 29 4.44 -17.57 -2.53
C SER A 29 4.41 -17.95 -4.00
N TYR A 30 4.32 -16.97 -4.92
CA TYR A 30 4.43 -17.22 -6.36
C TYR A 30 5.81 -17.81 -6.75
N LEU A 31 6.89 -17.20 -6.27
CA LEU A 31 8.27 -17.68 -6.52
C LEU A 31 8.56 -19.04 -5.88
N SER A 32 7.81 -19.40 -4.83
CA SER A 32 7.89 -20.71 -4.18
C SER A 32 7.02 -21.78 -4.86
N GLY A 33 6.29 -21.43 -5.92
CA GLY A 33 5.41 -22.35 -6.66
C GLY A 33 4.06 -22.63 -6.00
N GLU A 34 3.70 -21.90 -4.94
CA GLU A 34 2.45 -22.08 -4.20
C GLU A 34 1.24 -21.42 -4.87
N LEU A 35 1.50 -20.47 -5.77
CA LEU A 35 0.48 -19.71 -6.51
C LEU A 35 0.82 -19.68 -8.00
N SER A 36 -0.21 -19.79 -8.84
CA SER A 36 -0.08 -19.43 -10.26
C SER A 36 0.03 -17.90 -10.40
N PHE A 37 0.49 -17.44 -11.57
CA PHE A 37 0.57 -16.00 -11.84
C PHE A 37 -0.80 -15.31 -11.86
N ASP A 38 -1.82 -16.00 -12.37
CA ASP A 38 -3.20 -15.48 -12.40
C ASP A 38 -3.80 -15.42 -11.00
N ASP A 39 -3.57 -16.45 -10.17
CA ASP A 39 -3.97 -16.45 -8.76
C ASP A 39 -3.28 -15.35 -7.98
N LEU A 40 -1.98 -15.17 -8.21
CA LEU A 40 -1.20 -14.07 -7.63
C LEU A 40 -1.88 -12.73 -7.94
N LYS A 41 -2.13 -12.43 -9.22
CA LYS A 41 -2.75 -11.16 -9.63
C LYS A 41 -4.12 -10.95 -8.98
N LEU A 42 -4.98 -11.95 -9.03
CA LEU A 42 -6.35 -11.85 -8.52
C LEU A 42 -6.36 -11.67 -6.99
N ARG A 43 -5.62 -12.51 -6.27
CA ARG A 43 -5.60 -12.49 -4.80
C ARG A 43 -4.89 -11.26 -4.26
N LEU A 44 -3.77 -10.86 -4.87
CA LEU A 44 -3.04 -9.66 -4.47
C LEU A 44 -3.89 -8.42 -4.71
N GLY A 45 -4.51 -8.28 -5.90
CA GLY A 45 -5.39 -7.14 -6.20
C GLY A 45 -6.55 -7.04 -5.21
N THR A 46 -7.19 -8.17 -4.88
CA THR A 46 -8.25 -8.22 -3.86
C THR A 46 -7.74 -7.77 -2.49
N ALA A 47 -6.57 -8.26 -2.09
CA ALA A 47 -5.98 -7.93 -0.80
C ALA A 47 -5.59 -6.43 -0.70
N ILE A 48 -5.09 -5.83 -1.78
CA ILE A 48 -4.81 -4.39 -1.87
C ILE A 48 -6.09 -3.58 -1.69
N CYS A 49 -7.18 -3.93 -2.38
CA CYS A 49 -8.47 -3.27 -2.24
C CYS A 49 -9.01 -3.35 -0.79
N GLN A 50 -8.91 -4.53 -0.17
CA GLN A 50 -9.31 -4.71 1.23
C GLN A 50 -8.44 -3.89 2.19
N PHE A 51 -7.14 -3.80 1.93
CA PHE A 51 -6.23 -2.99 2.72
C PHE A 51 -6.56 -1.49 2.60
N ALA A 52 -6.79 -0.98 1.39
CA ALA A 52 -7.23 0.40 1.15
C ALA A 52 -8.56 0.71 1.85
N LYS A 53 -9.53 -0.22 1.82
CA LYS A 53 -10.80 -0.06 2.55
C LYS A 53 -10.58 0.04 4.07
N ARG A 54 -9.66 -0.76 4.63
CA ARG A 54 -9.28 -0.68 6.05
C ARG A 54 -8.60 0.65 6.37
N GLN A 55 -7.70 1.14 5.52
CA GLN A 55 -7.09 2.46 5.68
C GLN A 55 -8.14 3.58 5.73
N ASN A 56 -9.10 3.57 4.80
CA ASN A 56 -10.22 4.53 4.81
C ASN A 56 -11.03 4.48 6.11
N THR A 57 -11.27 3.28 6.64
CA THR A 57 -11.98 3.10 7.91
C THR A 57 -11.15 3.65 9.08
N PHE A 58 -9.84 3.40 9.08
CA PHE A 58 -8.91 3.90 10.10
C PHE A 58 -8.87 5.43 10.13
N PHE A 59 -8.70 6.08 8.98
CA PHE A 59 -8.68 7.55 8.91
C PHE A 59 -10.02 8.18 9.34
N ARG A 60 -11.16 7.61 8.93
CA ARG A 60 -12.48 8.07 9.40
C ARG A 60 -12.65 7.91 10.92
N LYS A 61 -12.06 6.88 11.51
CA LYS A 61 -12.04 6.71 12.97
C LYS A 61 -11.18 7.79 13.63
N MET A 62 -10.01 8.10 13.09
CA MET A 62 -9.15 9.17 13.61
C MET A 62 -9.89 10.53 13.65
N GLU A 63 -10.68 10.86 12.63
CA GLU A 63 -11.51 12.07 12.64
C GLU A 63 -12.55 12.05 13.77
N LYS A 64 -13.18 10.90 14.03
CA LYS A 64 -14.09 10.74 15.17
C LYS A 64 -13.38 10.87 16.51
N ASP A 65 -12.12 10.44 16.58
CA ASP A 65 -11.27 10.56 17.76
C ASP A 65 -10.66 11.98 17.92
N GLY A 66 -11.09 12.94 17.08
CA GLY A 66 -10.74 14.36 17.19
C GLY A 66 -9.51 14.78 16.38
N VAL A 67 -8.91 13.87 15.60
CA VAL A 67 -7.78 14.21 14.72
C VAL A 67 -8.30 14.97 13.49
N LYS A 68 -7.86 16.21 13.30
CA LYS A 68 -8.19 16.99 12.12
C LYS A 68 -7.42 16.47 10.91
N ILE A 69 -8.11 15.80 9.97
CA ILE A 69 -7.54 15.35 8.70
C ILE A 69 -7.89 16.35 7.59
N ASN A 70 -6.87 16.81 6.87
CA ASN A 70 -7.04 17.63 5.68
C ASN A 70 -7.14 16.73 4.44
N TRP A 71 -8.35 16.35 4.06
CA TRP A 71 -8.57 15.55 2.85
C TRP A 71 -8.25 16.32 1.57
N LEU A 72 -7.68 15.61 0.61
CA LEU A 72 -7.36 16.09 -0.74
C LEU A 72 -7.99 15.15 -1.77
N ASP A 73 -8.47 15.71 -2.87
CA ASP A 73 -9.04 14.93 -3.96
C ASP A 73 -7.96 14.49 -4.95
N ALA A 74 -7.60 13.22 -4.90
CA ALA A 74 -6.56 12.64 -5.76
C ALA A 74 -6.92 12.67 -7.26
N ALA A 75 -8.17 12.96 -7.65
CA ALA A 75 -8.55 13.14 -9.06
C ALA A 75 -8.10 14.49 -9.64
N GLN A 76 -7.68 15.43 -8.79
CA GLN A 76 -7.22 16.75 -9.23
C GLN A 76 -5.81 16.72 -9.83
N SER A 77 -5.48 17.77 -10.59
CA SER A 77 -4.15 17.89 -11.18
C SER A 77 -3.08 18.08 -10.11
N ASN A 78 -1.87 17.56 -10.39
CA ASN A 78 -0.73 17.68 -9.47
C ASN A 78 -0.41 19.13 -9.07
N ASN A 79 -0.58 20.08 -9.98
CA ASN A 79 -0.33 21.49 -9.69
C ASN A 79 -1.34 22.05 -8.69
N LEU A 80 -2.63 21.71 -8.86
CA LEU A 80 -3.68 22.15 -7.95
C LEU A 80 -3.52 21.52 -6.56
N LEU A 81 -3.21 20.22 -6.51
CA LEU A 81 -2.94 19.53 -5.24
C LEU A 81 -1.76 20.14 -4.48
N LYS A 82 -0.66 20.48 -5.17
CA LYS A 82 0.49 21.15 -4.55
C LYS A 82 0.10 22.50 -3.94
N GLN A 83 -0.67 23.31 -4.67
CA GLN A 83 -1.14 24.61 -4.15
C GLN A 83 -2.01 24.42 -2.91
N GLN A 84 -2.97 23.51 -2.94
CA GLN A 84 -3.83 23.21 -1.78
C GLN A 84 -3.05 22.72 -0.56
N ILE A 85 -2.02 21.89 -0.76
CA ILE A 85 -1.15 21.42 0.33
C ILE A 85 -0.43 22.61 0.97
N VAL A 86 0.19 23.48 0.16
CA VAL A 86 0.91 24.66 0.67
C VAL A 86 -0.04 25.58 1.45
N GLU A 87 -1.22 25.88 0.89
CA GLU A 87 -2.23 26.72 1.57
C GLU A 87 -2.68 26.10 2.90
N LYS A 88 -2.95 24.81 2.94
CA LYS A 88 -3.42 24.12 4.16
C LYS A 88 -2.35 24.05 5.24
N VAL A 89 -1.07 23.89 4.86
CA VAL A 89 0.07 23.86 5.80
C VAL A 89 0.37 25.24 6.37
N LEU A 90 0.27 26.31 5.56
CA LEU A 90 0.51 27.67 6.03
C LEU A 90 -0.59 28.21 6.95
N ASN A 91 -1.81 27.68 6.82
CA ASN A 91 -2.98 28.07 7.62
C ASN A 91 -3.29 27.07 8.76
N TRP A 92 -2.31 26.24 9.14
CA TRP A 92 -2.47 25.21 10.16
C TRP A 92 -2.02 25.67 11.55
#